data_AF-A0A6J0XAG9-F1
#
_entry.id   AF-A0A6J0XAG9-F1
#
_cell.length_a   1.000
_cell.length_b   1.000
_cell.length_c   1.000
_cell.angle_alpha   90.00
_cell.angle_beta   90.00
_cell.angle_gamma   90.00
#
_symmetry.space_group_name_H-M   'P 1'
#
loop_
_entity.id
_entity.type
_entity.pdbx_description
1 polymer ?
#
loop_
_entity_poly.entity_id
_entity_poly.type
_entity_poly.pdbx_seq_one_letter_code
_entity_poly.pdbx_strand_id
1 'polypeptide(L)'
;MAASAAGLGGGGAGPGPEPGDFLARYRQVSNKLKKRFLRKPNVAEAGEQFAQLGRELRAQECLPYAAWCQLAVARCQQALFHGPGEALALTEAARLFLRQERDARQRLPAALGAFADVLVRCEVSRVLLLLLLQPPPAKLLPEHAHTLEKYAWEAFDGHGQDSSGPLPEELFLLLQSLVMATHEKDTEAVKSLQVEMWPLLSAEQNHLLHLVLQETVSPSGQGI
;
A
#
# COMPACT_ATOMS: atom_id res chain seq x y z
N MET A 1 -57.09 1.13 -12.14
CA MET A 1 -56.41 0.51 -13.30
C MET A 1 -55.71 1.61 -14.08
N ALA A 2 -54.40 1.74 -14.26
CA ALA A 2 -53.19 1.20 -13.64
C ALA A 2 -52.12 2.24 -14.03
N ALA A 3 -51.44 2.85 -13.06
CA ALA A 3 -50.33 3.77 -13.32
C ALA A 3 -49.05 2.92 -13.43
N SER A 4 -48.41 2.95 -14.59
CA SER A 4 -47.14 2.26 -14.84
C SER A 4 -46.00 3.15 -14.35
N ALA A 5 -45.36 2.73 -13.26
CA ALA A 5 -44.13 3.32 -12.76
C ALA A 5 -42.95 2.77 -13.59
N ALA A 6 -42.24 3.66 -14.28
CA ALA A 6 -40.99 3.35 -14.94
C ALA A 6 -39.93 3.05 -13.87
N GLY A 7 -39.56 1.79 -13.75
CA GLY A 7 -38.47 1.34 -12.91
C GLY A 7 -37.14 1.89 -13.42
N LEU A 8 -36.48 2.66 -12.57
CA LEU A 8 -35.08 3.01 -12.69
C LEU A 8 -34.26 1.72 -12.68
N GLY A 9 -33.75 1.34 -13.85
CA GLY A 9 -32.79 0.26 -13.98
C GLY A 9 -31.50 0.64 -13.29
N GLY A 10 -31.36 0.24 -12.02
CA GLY A 10 -30.08 0.22 -11.33
C GLY A 10 -29.13 -0.69 -12.10
N GLY A 11 -28.17 -0.08 -12.79
CA GLY A 11 -27.01 -0.78 -13.32
C GLY A 11 -26.22 -1.35 -12.15
N GLY A 12 -26.49 -2.61 -11.81
CA GLY A 12 -25.70 -3.37 -10.86
C GLY A 12 -24.26 -3.40 -11.36
N ALA A 13 -23.39 -2.67 -10.66
CA ALA A 13 -21.97 -2.94 -10.69
C ALA A 13 -21.78 -4.39 -10.26
N GLY A 14 -21.57 -5.28 -11.23
CA GLY A 14 -21.19 -6.65 -10.94
C GLY A 14 -19.91 -6.66 -10.10
N PRO A 15 -19.71 -7.68 -9.26
CA PRO A 15 -18.51 -7.79 -8.46
C PRO A 15 -17.30 -7.75 -9.40
N GLY A 16 -16.39 -6.81 -9.16
CA GLY A 16 -15.11 -6.79 -9.87
C GLY A 16 -14.43 -8.15 -9.70
N PRO A 17 -13.63 -8.60 -10.67
CA PRO A 17 -13.02 -9.92 -10.59
C PRO A 17 -12.13 -9.99 -9.34
N GLU A 18 -12.38 -11.01 -8.53
CA GLU A 18 -11.59 -11.32 -7.35
C GLU A 18 -10.09 -11.37 -7.73
N PRO A 19 -9.18 -10.79 -6.94
CA PRO A 19 -7.73 -10.76 -7.23
C PRO A 19 -7.12 -12.16 -7.45
N GLY A 20 -7.80 -13.24 -7.03
CA GLY A 20 -7.41 -14.62 -7.33
C GLY A 20 -7.57 -15.03 -8.81
N ASP A 21 -8.50 -14.43 -9.56
CA ASP A 21 -8.84 -14.89 -10.92
C ASP A 21 -7.79 -14.47 -11.96
N PHE A 22 -7.30 -13.22 -11.89
CA PHE A 22 -6.28 -12.76 -12.84
C PHE A 22 -4.92 -13.45 -12.63
N LEU A 23 -4.51 -13.70 -11.38
CA LEU A 23 -3.25 -14.40 -11.08
C LEU A 23 -3.30 -15.83 -11.61
N ALA A 24 -4.45 -16.50 -11.51
CA ALA A 24 -4.65 -17.83 -12.09
C ALA A 24 -4.50 -17.79 -13.61
N ARG A 25 -5.15 -16.84 -14.29
CA ARG A 25 -5.05 -16.63 -15.75
C ARG A 25 -3.61 -16.30 -16.17
N TYR A 26 -2.92 -15.40 -15.48
CA TYR A 26 -1.53 -15.05 -15.75
C TYR A 26 -0.59 -16.27 -15.62
N ARG A 27 -0.76 -17.07 -14.55
CA ARG A 27 0.00 -18.31 -14.34
C ARG A 27 -0.32 -19.33 -15.42
N GLN A 28 -1.58 -19.45 -15.85
CA GLN A 28 -1.99 -20.35 -16.92
C GLN A 28 -1.25 -20.02 -18.23
N VAL A 29 -1.21 -18.75 -18.64
CA VAL A 29 -0.47 -18.32 -19.83
C VAL A 29 1.03 -18.56 -19.65
N SER A 30 1.60 -18.22 -18.49
CA SER A 30 3.01 -18.46 -18.17
C SER A 30 3.39 -19.96 -18.25
N ASN A 31 2.48 -20.85 -17.84
CA ASN A 31 2.67 -22.29 -17.94
C ASN A 31 2.65 -22.81 -19.39
N LYS A 32 2.01 -22.09 -20.33
CA LYS A 32 2.06 -22.42 -21.76
C LYS A 32 3.44 -22.14 -22.37
N LEU A 33 4.20 -21.21 -21.79
CA LEU A 33 5.56 -20.87 -22.22
C LEU A 33 6.64 -21.82 -21.67
N LYS A 34 6.32 -22.64 -20.66
CA LYS A 34 7.25 -23.63 -20.13
C LYS A 34 7.57 -24.69 -21.19
N LYS A 35 8.85 -25.02 -21.34
CA LYS A 35 9.29 -26.10 -22.22
C LYS A 35 8.63 -27.42 -21.78
N ARG A 36 7.89 -28.04 -22.70
CA ARG A 36 7.38 -29.40 -22.55
C ARG A 36 8.20 -30.32 -23.44
N PHE A 37 8.36 -31.58 -23.01
CA PHE A 37 9.14 -32.57 -23.75
C PHE A 37 8.70 -32.57 -25.23
N LEU A 38 9.64 -32.26 -26.14
CA LEU A 38 9.49 -32.25 -27.61
C LEU A 38 8.52 -31.23 -28.24
N ARG A 39 7.86 -30.33 -27.50
CA ARG A 39 6.95 -29.33 -28.07
C ARG A 39 7.41 -27.89 -27.81
N LYS A 40 7.62 -27.13 -28.89
CA LYS A 40 7.90 -25.68 -28.80
C LYS A 40 6.62 -24.94 -28.33
N PRO A 41 6.72 -24.04 -27.34
CA PRO A 41 5.59 -23.25 -26.89
C PRO A 41 5.16 -22.25 -27.96
N ASN A 42 3.86 -21.97 -28.05
CA ASN A 42 3.32 -20.96 -28.95
C ASN A 42 3.47 -19.56 -28.31
N VAL A 43 4.60 -18.92 -28.58
CA VAL A 43 4.94 -17.62 -27.98
C VAL A 43 4.03 -16.49 -28.47
N ALA A 44 3.58 -16.54 -29.72
CA ALA A 44 2.69 -15.54 -30.30
C ALA A 44 1.32 -15.52 -29.59
N GLU A 45 0.69 -16.69 -29.46
CA GLU A 45 -0.59 -16.83 -28.76
C GLU A 45 -0.49 -16.43 -27.27
N ALA A 46 0.62 -16.79 -26.61
CA ALA A 46 0.86 -16.38 -25.23
C ALA A 46 0.98 -14.85 -25.10
N GLY A 47 1.68 -14.21 -26.05
CA GLY A 47 1.79 -12.76 -26.13
C GLY A 47 0.43 -12.08 -26.28
N GLU A 48 -0.44 -12.58 -27.16
CA GLU A 48 -1.80 -12.07 -27.34
C GLU A 48 -2.65 -12.23 -26.07
N GLN A 49 -2.53 -13.36 -25.38
CA GLN A 49 -3.26 -13.61 -24.13
C GLN A 49 -2.81 -12.69 -22.99
N PHE A 50 -1.50 -12.43 -22.87
CA PHE A 50 -1.01 -11.42 -21.93
C PHE A 50 -1.49 -10.01 -22.30
N ALA A 51 -1.51 -9.66 -23.59
CA ALA A 51 -1.99 -8.35 -24.04
C ALA A 51 -3.49 -8.16 -23.77
N GLN A 52 -4.30 -9.21 -23.94
CA GLN A 52 -5.72 -9.20 -23.60
C GLN A 52 -5.92 -9.02 -22.09
N LEU A 53 -5.25 -9.83 -21.26
CA LEU A 53 -5.33 -9.72 -19.81
C LEU A 53 -4.87 -8.34 -19.31
N GLY A 54 -3.80 -7.80 -19.89
CA GLY A 54 -3.30 -6.46 -19.57
C GLY A 54 -4.30 -5.36 -19.88
N ARG A 55 -5.06 -5.46 -20.99
CA ARG A 55 -6.13 -4.50 -21.34
C ARG A 55 -7.30 -4.57 -20.36
N GLU A 56 -7.71 -5.77 -19.97
CA GLU A 56 -8.78 -5.97 -18.97
C GLU A 56 -8.39 -5.36 -17.61
N LEU A 57 -7.19 -5.67 -17.13
CA LEU A 57 -6.67 -5.12 -15.87
C LEU A 57 -6.52 -3.60 -15.91
N ARG A 58 -6.12 -3.05 -17.07
CA ARG A 58 -6.06 -1.60 -17.27
C ARG A 58 -7.45 -0.96 -17.23
N ALA A 59 -8.46 -1.58 -17.80
CA ALA A 59 -9.85 -1.10 -17.75
C ALA A 59 -10.42 -1.13 -16.32
N GLN A 60 -9.90 -1.99 -15.47
CA GLN A 60 -10.25 -2.11 -14.04
C GLN A 60 -9.35 -1.25 -13.14
N GLU A 61 -8.49 -0.38 -13.71
CA GLU A 61 -7.53 0.47 -12.98
C GLU A 61 -6.56 -0.33 -12.06
N CYS A 62 -6.34 -1.61 -12.36
CA CYS A 62 -5.36 -2.48 -11.73
C CYS A 62 -3.96 -2.29 -12.36
N LEU A 63 -3.45 -1.05 -12.28
CA LEU A 63 -2.28 -0.58 -13.04
C LEU A 63 -1.00 -1.44 -12.87
N PRO A 64 -0.59 -1.86 -11.64
CA PRO A 64 0.61 -2.69 -11.49
C PRO A 64 0.51 -4.01 -12.27
N TYR A 65 -0.63 -4.70 -12.16
CA TYR A 65 -0.83 -5.99 -12.80
C TYR A 65 -0.94 -5.87 -14.33
N ALA A 66 -1.54 -4.79 -14.84
CA ALA A 66 -1.50 -4.47 -16.26
C ALA A 66 -0.06 -4.25 -16.77
N ALA A 67 0.79 -3.57 -15.98
CA ALA A 67 2.20 -3.36 -16.31
C ALA A 67 2.99 -4.69 -16.35
N TRP A 68 2.76 -5.59 -15.39
CA TRP A 68 3.35 -6.93 -15.39
C TRP A 68 2.94 -7.75 -16.63
N CYS A 69 1.69 -7.64 -17.07
CA CYS A 69 1.25 -8.26 -18.32
C CYS A 69 1.99 -7.70 -19.53
N GLN A 70 2.22 -6.38 -19.59
CA GLN A 70 2.98 -5.75 -20.68
C GLN A 70 4.45 -6.16 -20.70
N LEU A 71 5.09 -6.36 -19.54
CA LEU A 71 6.42 -6.94 -19.48
C LEU A 71 6.45 -8.38 -20.02
N ALA A 72 5.40 -9.17 -19.77
CA ALA A 72 5.28 -10.52 -20.33
C ALA A 72 5.07 -10.48 -21.86
N VAL A 73 4.29 -9.52 -22.38
CA VAL A 73 4.16 -9.26 -23.82
C VAL A 73 5.52 -8.92 -24.43
N ALA A 74 6.27 -8.00 -23.82
CA ALA A 74 7.60 -7.61 -24.28
C ALA A 74 8.54 -8.83 -24.40
N ARG A 75 8.55 -9.71 -23.40
CA ARG A 75 9.33 -10.97 -23.42
C ARG A 75 8.90 -11.91 -24.55
N CYS A 76 7.60 -11.99 -24.82
CA CYS A 76 7.09 -12.79 -25.94
C CYS A 76 7.55 -12.20 -27.29
N GLN A 77 7.48 -10.88 -27.46
CA GLN A 77 7.93 -10.18 -28.67
C GLN A 77 9.45 -10.33 -28.87
N GLN A 78 10.23 -10.23 -27.79
CA GLN A 78 11.67 -10.47 -27.80
C GLN A 78 12.00 -11.90 -28.27
N ALA A 79 11.29 -12.91 -27.74
CA ALA A 79 11.47 -14.30 -28.15
C ALA A 79 11.05 -14.58 -29.60
N LEU A 80 10.19 -13.72 -30.18
CA LEU A 80 9.80 -13.72 -31.58
C LEU A 80 10.71 -12.84 -32.45
N PHE A 81 11.75 -12.23 -31.88
CA PHE A 81 12.66 -11.28 -32.55
C PHE A 81 11.92 -10.07 -33.16
N HIS A 82 10.82 -9.66 -32.54
CA HIS A 82 9.99 -8.56 -33.00
C HIS A 82 10.27 -7.29 -32.19
N GLY A 83 11.40 -6.65 -32.47
CA GLY A 83 11.92 -5.48 -31.73
C GLY A 83 10.96 -4.30 -31.59
N PRO A 84 10.21 -3.88 -32.64
CA PRO A 84 9.24 -2.79 -32.49
C PRO A 84 8.11 -3.12 -31.50
N GLY A 85 7.64 -4.37 -31.49
CA GLY A 85 6.60 -4.81 -30.56
C GLY A 85 7.11 -4.90 -29.13
N GLU A 86 8.36 -5.34 -28.94
CA GLU A 86 9.03 -5.33 -27.64
C GLU A 86 9.15 -3.89 -27.09
N ALA A 87 9.63 -2.95 -27.90
CA ALA A 87 9.79 -1.56 -27.50
C ALA A 87 8.45 -0.90 -27.13
N LEU A 88 7.38 -1.16 -27.88
CA LEU A 88 6.04 -0.67 -27.57
C LEU A 88 5.52 -1.22 -26.24
N ALA A 89 5.64 -2.53 -26.01
CA ALA A 89 5.18 -3.17 -24.79
C ALA A 89 5.97 -2.68 -23.55
N LEU A 90 7.30 -2.51 -23.68
CA LEU A 90 8.13 -1.93 -22.62
C LEU A 90 7.74 -0.48 -22.31
N THR A 91 7.48 0.32 -23.35
CA THR A 91 7.03 1.72 -23.18
C THR A 91 5.67 1.77 -22.49
N GLU A 92 4.75 0.87 -22.83
CA GLU A 92 3.45 0.79 -22.18
C GLU A 92 3.56 0.36 -20.71
N ALA A 93 4.39 -0.65 -20.40
CA ALA A 93 4.68 -1.04 -19.03
C ALA A 93 5.26 0.13 -18.20
N ALA A 94 6.23 0.87 -18.76
CA ALA A 94 6.81 2.02 -18.11
C ALA A 94 5.77 3.12 -17.80
N ARG A 95 4.87 3.41 -18.75
CA ARG A 95 3.78 4.38 -18.55
C ARG A 95 2.84 3.95 -17.43
N LEU A 96 2.51 2.66 -17.36
CA LEU A 96 1.63 2.12 -16.32
C LEU A 96 2.29 2.19 -14.92
N PHE A 97 3.57 1.86 -14.80
CA PHE A 97 4.31 2.03 -13.54
C PHE A 97 4.42 3.50 -13.12
N LEU A 98 4.74 4.40 -14.06
CA LEU A 98 4.80 5.84 -13.76
C LEU A 98 3.43 6.40 -13.34
N ARG A 99 2.33 5.93 -13.95
CA ARG A 99 0.98 6.32 -13.52
C ARG A 99 0.68 5.81 -12.12
N GLN A 100 0.97 4.54 -11.83
CA GLN A 100 0.81 3.99 -10.48
C GLN A 100 1.61 4.79 -9.45
N GLU A 101 2.86 5.14 -9.75
CA GLU A 101 3.69 5.94 -8.86
C GLU A 101 3.12 7.35 -8.65
N ARG A 102 2.60 7.98 -9.71
CA ARG A 102 1.91 9.27 -9.60
C ARG A 102 0.65 9.18 -8.76
N ASP A 103 -0.16 8.14 -8.94
CA ASP A 103 -1.37 7.93 -8.15
C ASP A 103 -1.02 7.63 -6.68
N ALA A 104 0.07 6.89 -6.41
CA ALA A 104 0.58 6.68 -5.06
C ALA A 104 1.06 8.00 -4.43
N ARG A 105 1.77 8.83 -5.20
CA ARG A 105 2.21 10.16 -4.77
C ARG A 105 1.05 11.15 -4.57
N GLN A 106 -0.02 11.05 -5.35
CA GLN A 106 -1.23 11.87 -5.19
C GLN A 106 -2.06 11.49 -3.97
N ARG A 107 -1.93 10.24 -3.49
CA ARG A 107 -2.49 9.83 -2.20
C ARG A 107 -1.67 10.38 -1.02
N LEU A 108 -0.44 10.85 -1.24
CA LEU A 108 0.25 11.69 -0.27
C LEU A 108 -0.26 13.14 -0.41
N PRO A 109 -0.44 13.86 0.71
CA PRO A 109 -0.88 15.25 0.67
C PRO A 109 0.08 16.10 -0.18
N ALA A 110 -0.46 16.69 -1.25
CA ALA A 110 0.27 17.50 -2.24
C ALA A 110 0.96 18.75 -1.66
N ALA A 111 0.61 19.14 -0.43
CA ALA A 111 1.10 20.34 0.24
C ALA A 111 2.59 20.30 0.61
N LEU A 112 3.22 19.11 0.65
CA LEU A 112 4.57 18.95 1.21
C LEU A 112 5.68 18.74 0.16
N GLY A 113 5.33 18.74 -1.13
CA GLY A 113 6.29 18.67 -2.22
C GLY A 113 7.15 17.40 -2.23
N ALA A 114 8.34 17.48 -2.83
CA ALA A 114 9.25 16.33 -3.01
C ALA A 114 9.81 15.72 -1.70
N PHE A 115 9.55 16.35 -0.55
CA PHE A 115 10.02 15.89 0.77
C PHE A 115 8.88 15.32 1.63
N ALA A 116 7.66 15.21 1.09
CA ALA A 116 6.50 14.69 1.82
C ALA A 116 6.75 13.29 2.38
N ASP A 117 7.40 12.41 1.60
CA ASP A 117 7.78 11.06 1.99
C ASP A 117 8.78 11.05 3.16
N VAL A 118 9.78 11.94 3.11
CA VAL A 118 10.76 12.12 4.18
C VAL A 118 10.07 12.59 5.46
N LEU A 119 9.16 13.57 5.36
CA LEU A 119 8.42 14.10 6.50
C LEU A 119 7.53 13.03 7.14
N VAL A 120 6.79 12.26 6.34
CA VAL A 120 6.00 11.12 6.81
C VAL A 120 6.90 10.11 7.54
N ARG A 121 8.02 9.71 6.92
CA ARG A 121 8.94 8.74 7.52
C ARG A 121 9.51 9.24 8.85
N CYS A 122 9.92 10.50 8.91
CA CYS A 122 10.44 11.13 10.11
C CYS A 122 9.39 11.22 11.21
N GLU A 123 8.15 11.57 10.89
CA GLU A 123 7.09 11.70 11.89
C GLU A 123 6.71 10.34 12.50
N VAL A 124 6.51 9.31 11.67
CA VAL A 124 6.22 7.94 12.12
C VAL A 124 7.35 7.42 13.02
N SER A 125 8.61 7.51 12.56
CA SER A 125 9.75 7.03 13.32
C SER A 125 9.93 7.80 14.64
N ARG A 126 9.64 9.10 14.66
CA ARG A 126 9.67 9.93 15.87
C ARG A 126 8.64 9.45 16.90
N VAL A 127 7.40 9.18 16.48
CA VAL A 127 6.36 8.64 17.40
C VAL A 127 6.81 7.29 17.97
N LEU A 128 7.24 6.35 17.12
CA LEU A 128 7.67 5.03 17.58
C LEU A 128 8.88 5.09 18.54
N LEU A 129 9.85 5.97 18.27
CA LEU A 129 10.99 6.17 19.16
C LEU A 129 10.59 6.79 20.51
N LEU A 130 9.65 7.73 20.51
CA LEU A 130 9.16 8.32 21.76
C LEU A 130 8.41 7.29 22.62
N LEU A 131 7.63 6.41 21.99
CA LEU A 131 6.97 5.28 22.66
C LEU A 131 7.95 4.24 23.20
N LEU A 132 9.03 3.96 22.45
CA LEU A 132 10.07 3.01 22.85
C LEU A 132 10.94 3.54 23.99
N LEU A 133 11.43 4.78 23.86
CA LEU A 133 12.43 5.34 24.75
C LEU A 133 11.85 5.93 26.04
N GLN A 134 10.55 6.29 26.03
CA GLN A 134 9.83 6.91 27.14
C GLN A 134 10.69 7.93 27.93
N PRO A 135 11.21 8.98 27.26
CA PRO A 135 12.16 9.89 27.89
C PRO A 135 11.53 10.61 29.09
N PRO A 136 12.27 10.77 30.20
CA PRO A 136 11.76 11.47 31.37
C PRO A 136 11.47 12.94 31.04
N PRO A 137 10.49 13.59 31.70
CA PRO A 137 10.02 14.94 31.35
C PRO A 137 11.14 16.00 31.37
N ALA A 138 12.15 15.83 32.24
CA ALA A 138 13.32 16.72 32.29
C ALA A 138 14.23 16.67 31.04
N LYS A 139 14.15 15.60 30.25
CA LYS A 139 14.93 15.40 29.01
C LYS A 139 14.05 15.48 27.75
N LEU A 140 12.75 15.65 27.91
CA LEU A 140 11.80 15.74 26.81
C LEU A 140 11.82 17.17 26.26
N LEU A 141 12.29 17.32 25.03
CA LEU A 141 12.22 18.61 24.34
C LEU A 141 10.74 18.99 24.09
N PRO A 142 10.39 20.29 24.11
CA PRO A 142 9.01 20.74 23.87
C PRO A 142 8.40 20.21 22.56
N GLU A 143 9.20 20.07 21.50
CA GLU A 143 8.75 19.52 20.22
C GLU A 143 8.31 18.05 20.30
N HIS A 144 8.95 17.27 21.17
CA HIS A 144 8.61 15.87 21.41
C HIS A 144 7.35 15.74 22.26
N ALA A 145 7.18 16.62 23.25
CA ALA A 145 5.95 16.73 24.03
C ALA A 145 4.75 17.03 23.12
N HIS A 146 4.88 18.05 22.27
CA HIS A 146 3.85 18.44 21.33
C HIS A 146 3.51 17.33 20.33
N THR A 147 4.51 16.55 19.91
CA THR A 147 4.27 15.38 19.06
C THR A 147 3.39 14.37 19.76
N LEU A 148 3.69 14.01 21.01
CA LEU A 148 2.87 13.04 21.76
C LEU A 148 1.46 13.59 22.05
N GLU A 149 1.33 14.88 22.37
CA GLU A 149 0.04 15.55 22.60
C GLU A 149 -0.88 15.46 21.38
N LYS A 150 -0.34 15.71 20.18
CA LYS A 150 -1.05 15.53 18.89
C LYS A 150 -1.69 14.15 18.74
N TYR A 151 -1.03 13.10 19.24
CA TYR A 151 -1.53 11.72 19.15
C TYR A 151 -2.27 11.22 20.39
N ALA A 152 -2.21 11.94 21.52
CA ALA A 152 -2.79 11.51 22.78
C ALA A 152 -4.25 11.99 22.99
N TRP A 153 -4.57 13.28 22.73
CA TRP A 153 -5.91 13.80 23.07
C TRP A 153 -6.44 14.97 22.22
N GLU A 154 -5.61 15.70 21.46
CA GLU A 154 -6.07 16.94 20.77
C GLU A 154 -6.89 16.75 19.47
N ALA A 155 -7.22 15.52 19.05
CA ALA A 155 -7.97 15.30 17.81
C ALA A 155 -9.50 15.31 17.96
N PHE A 156 -10.04 15.29 19.18
CA PHE A 156 -11.50 15.27 19.36
C PHE A 156 -12.16 16.65 19.32
N ASP A 157 -11.41 17.74 19.57
CA ASP A 157 -11.99 19.10 19.71
C ASP A 157 -11.64 20.09 18.58
N GLY A 158 -10.85 19.68 17.58
CA GLY A 158 -10.43 20.55 16.47
C GLY A 158 -11.17 20.26 15.16
N HIS A 159 -12.27 20.95 14.88
CA HIS A 159 -12.76 21.10 13.51
C HIS A 159 -11.70 21.82 12.66
N GLY A 160 -10.84 21.06 11.98
CA GLY A 160 -9.86 21.61 11.07
C GLY A 160 -9.07 20.52 10.36
N GLN A 161 -9.15 20.51 9.04
CA GLN A 161 -8.49 19.62 8.10
C GLN A 161 -6.93 19.70 8.13
N ASP A 162 -6.37 20.39 9.13
CA ASP A 162 -4.96 20.81 9.21
C ASP A 162 -4.16 20.10 10.32
N SER A 163 -4.79 19.32 11.21
CA SER A 163 -4.11 18.70 12.36
C SER A 163 -3.36 17.40 12.03
N SER A 164 -3.71 16.68 10.95
CA SER A 164 -3.08 15.39 10.61
C SER A 164 -1.63 15.55 10.10
N GLY A 165 -1.21 16.75 9.73
CA GLY A 165 0.12 16.99 9.15
C GLY A 165 0.32 16.21 7.83
N PRO A 166 1.53 15.72 7.52
CA PRO A 166 1.86 14.96 6.31
C PRO A 166 1.15 13.62 6.13
N LEU A 167 0.55 13.10 7.20
CA LEU A 167 0.20 11.69 7.27
C LEU A 167 -1.11 11.38 6.56
N PRO A 168 -1.19 10.25 5.83
CA PRO A 168 -2.47 9.70 5.42
C PRO A 168 -3.38 9.49 6.63
N GLU A 169 -4.66 9.77 6.48
CA GLU A 169 -5.67 9.70 7.55
C GLU A 169 -5.68 8.36 8.28
N GLU A 170 -5.62 7.26 7.53
CA GLU A 170 -5.56 5.89 8.08
C GLU A 170 -4.33 5.69 8.98
N LEU A 171 -3.14 6.10 8.53
CA LEU A 171 -1.91 5.95 9.30
C LEU A 171 -1.90 6.87 10.53
N PHE A 172 -2.47 8.07 10.42
CA PHE A 172 -2.63 8.99 11.52
C PHE A 172 -3.50 8.38 12.64
N LEU A 173 -4.67 7.83 12.30
CA LEU A 173 -5.58 7.18 13.25
C LEU A 173 -4.95 5.96 13.93
N LEU A 174 -4.24 5.12 13.17
CA LEU A 174 -3.53 3.96 13.72
C LEU A 174 -2.42 4.37 14.70
N LEU A 175 -1.69 5.44 14.41
CA LEU A 175 -0.69 5.99 15.34
C LEU A 175 -1.33 6.54 16.62
N GLN A 176 -2.49 7.19 16.54
CA GLN A 176 -3.24 7.61 17.73
C GLN A 176 -3.65 6.41 18.58
N SER A 177 -4.24 5.40 17.96
CA SER A 177 -4.62 4.17 18.66
C SER A 177 -3.42 3.49 19.32
N LEU A 178 -2.25 3.50 18.67
CA LEU A 178 -1.02 2.93 19.20
C LEU A 178 -0.52 3.71 20.43
N VAL A 179 -0.53 5.05 20.36
CA VAL A 179 -0.14 5.91 21.49
C VAL A 179 -1.06 5.66 22.70
N MET A 180 -2.36 5.53 22.47
CA MET A 180 -3.31 5.21 23.54
C MET A 180 -3.09 3.81 24.13
N ALA A 181 -2.97 2.79 23.28
CA ALA A 181 -2.75 1.41 23.73
C ALA A 181 -1.44 1.25 24.52
N THR A 182 -0.38 1.95 24.09
CA THR A 182 0.91 1.94 24.81
C THR A 182 0.86 2.68 26.14
N HIS A 183 0.15 3.82 26.23
CA HIS A 183 -0.08 4.54 27.49
C HIS A 183 -0.92 3.74 28.48
N GLU A 184 -1.96 3.05 28.00
CA GLU A 184 -2.83 2.20 28.82
C GLU A 184 -2.21 0.83 29.15
N LYS A 185 -1.06 0.51 28.55
CA LYS A 185 -0.38 -0.79 28.65
C LYS A 185 -1.23 -1.96 28.15
N ASP A 186 -2.09 -1.71 27.16
CA ASP A 186 -2.90 -2.74 26.52
C ASP A 186 -2.06 -3.49 25.47
N THR A 187 -1.37 -4.53 25.93
CA THR A 187 -0.50 -5.34 25.06
C THR A 187 -1.25 -6.07 23.93
N GLU A 188 -2.55 -6.37 24.09
CA GLU A 188 -3.34 -7.06 23.07
C GLU A 188 -3.76 -6.10 21.96
N ALA A 189 -4.11 -4.85 22.32
CA ALA A 189 -4.32 -3.79 21.35
C ALA A 189 -3.04 -3.48 20.56
N VAL A 190 -1.88 -3.36 21.23
CA VAL A 190 -0.59 -3.12 20.54
C VAL A 190 -0.24 -4.26 19.56
N LYS A 191 -0.50 -5.53 19.91
CA LYS A 191 -0.33 -6.67 19.00
C LYS A 191 -1.23 -6.59 17.77
N SER A 192 -2.50 -6.23 17.97
CA SER A 192 -3.48 -6.11 16.89
C SER A 192 -3.09 -4.97 15.93
N LEU A 193 -2.73 -3.81 16.49
CA LEU A 193 -2.25 -2.66 15.74
C LEU A 193 -0.96 -2.96 14.97
N GLN A 194 -0.04 -3.76 15.52
CA GLN A 194 1.16 -4.16 14.79
C GLN A 194 0.83 -4.90 13.49
N VAL A 195 -0.18 -5.78 13.49
CA VAL A 195 -0.60 -6.51 12.28
C VAL A 195 -1.22 -5.55 11.27
N GLU A 196 -2.07 -4.63 11.71
CA GLU A 196 -2.76 -3.65 10.86
C GLU A 196 -1.81 -2.62 10.26
N MET A 197 -0.81 -2.16 11.03
CA MET A 197 0.18 -1.18 10.59
C MET A 197 1.29 -1.78 9.72
N TRP A 198 1.54 -3.10 9.81
CA TRP A 198 2.64 -3.76 9.09
C TRP A 198 2.76 -3.41 7.59
N PRO A 199 1.67 -3.43 6.77
CA PRO A 199 1.77 -3.09 5.35
C PRO A 199 1.98 -1.59 5.08
N LEU A 200 1.74 -0.74 6.07
CA LEU A 200 1.84 0.72 5.96
C LEU A 200 3.23 1.25 6.35
N LEU A 201 4.00 0.46 7.10
CA LEU A 201 5.30 0.84 7.65
C LEU A 201 6.47 0.28 6.83
N SER A 202 7.61 0.98 6.88
CA SER A 202 8.87 0.46 6.36
C SER A 202 9.40 -0.69 7.24
N ALA A 203 10.36 -1.47 6.73
CA ALA A 203 11.01 -2.53 7.51
C ALA A 203 11.67 -2.00 8.81
N GLU A 204 12.27 -0.81 8.75
CA GLU A 204 12.87 -0.14 9.90
C GLU A 204 11.81 0.28 10.94
N GLN A 205 10.69 0.84 10.48
CA GLN A 205 9.58 1.25 11.36
C GLN A 205 8.88 0.04 11.98
N ASN A 206 8.69 -1.04 11.21
CA ASN A 206 8.18 -2.31 11.72
C ASN A 206 9.09 -2.90 12.80
N HIS A 207 10.41 -2.78 12.62
CA HIS A 207 11.36 -3.18 13.65
C HIS A 207 11.22 -2.33 14.92
N LEU A 208 11.11 -1.00 14.80
CA LEU A 208 10.85 -0.13 15.96
C LEU A 208 9.55 -0.48 16.68
N LEU A 209 8.46 -0.71 15.94
CA LEU A 209 7.17 -1.10 16.53
C LEU A 209 7.25 -2.46 17.25
N HIS A 210 8.04 -3.40 16.72
CA HIS A 210 8.32 -4.66 17.41
C HIS A 210 9.05 -4.45 18.74
N LEU A 211 10.03 -3.54 18.79
CA LEU A 211 10.72 -3.19 20.02
C LEU A 211 9.78 -2.50 21.02
N VAL A 212 8.88 -1.61 20.57
CA VAL A 212 7.84 -1.00 21.42
C VAL A 212 6.98 -2.07 22.07
N LEU A 213 6.50 -3.04 21.28
CA LEU A 213 5.70 -4.15 21.81
C LEU A 213 6.51 -4.98 22.84
N GLN A 214 7.77 -5.30 22.56
CA GLN A 214 8.63 -6.00 23.51
C GLN A 214 8.78 -5.24 24.82
N GLU A 215 9.00 -3.93 24.76
CA GLU A 215 9.16 -3.07 25.94
C GLU A 215 7.84 -2.98 26.74
N THR A 216 6.68 -2.96 26.08
CA THR A 216 5.37 -2.98 26.76
C THR A 216 5.09 -4.31 27.49
N VAL A 217 5.65 -5.42 26.99
CA VAL A 217 5.48 -6.76 27.60
C VAL A 217 6.51 -7.01 28.70
N SER A 218 7.76 -6.60 28.47
CA SER A 218 8.91 -6.84 29.35
C SER A 218 9.80 -5.60 29.37
N PRO A 219 9.54 -4.64 30.26
CA PRO A 219 10.30 -3.39 30.28
C PRO A 219 11.77 -3.64 30.65
N SER A 220 12.67 -3.15 29.81
CA SER A 220 14.13 -3.33 29.89
C SER A 220 14.77 -2.76 31.16
N GLY A 221 14.00 -2.00 31.96
CA GLY A 221 14.41 -1.43 33.25
C GLY A 221 14.00 -2.23 34.50
N GLN A 222 13.30 -3.36 34.36
CA GLN A 222 12.95 -4.23 35.50
C GLN A 222 13.88 -5.45 35.55
N GLY A 223 15.10 -5.24 36.05
CA GLY A 223 16.09 -6.30 36.26
C GLY A 223 17.13 -5.95 37.32
N ILE A 224 16.88 -6.48 38.54
CA ILE A 224 17.59 -6.39 39.84
C ILE A 224 17.35 -5.13 40.66
#